data_AF-A0A0H5CN06-F1
#
_entry.id   AF-A0A0H5CN06-F1
#
_cell.length_a   1.000
_cell.length_b   1.000
_cell.length_c   1.000
_cell.angle_alpha   90.00
_cell.angle_beta   90.00
_cell.angle_gamma   90.00
#
_symmetry.space_group_name_H-M   'P 1'
#
loop_
_entity.id
_entity.type
_entity.pdbx_description
1 polymer ?
#
loop_
_entity_poly.entity_id
_entity_poly.type
_entity_poly.pdbx_seq_one_letter_code
_entity_poly.pdbx_strand_id
1 'polypeptide(L)'
;MTLGIDPHPRHVSPVRPLLAGDLVGGRRVAGFGWAKPSDDVRSNHLDDRLLFDGDEELAALPDTPVPLTSDHAEPAGVMPPADLPTNQVHPAASIDPTLPLRADLLLDQPGAPWQPLARPLLAAVHATGHRIWLSGGASRDLASDVPLHEVNDLDLAGTVPAGRFTDITYQTMRATRMTEFRTTVTPGTLVCAVTPPWNNIRVIEYRGLSQGGFEFPLIGSRIAEDSRHRDFSFNTLLYDVLDHVVLDACGTGLVDLRAEKLRFAPRNESTDPATQAMILFRALKFAVRWHDRGPHDLAPLAAWLDGLPPDFFDPLTCDDWSGLRGAHRRSVTAPVDRQHEFADLLPEPGRSFLRTLIGRAS
;
A
#
# COMPACT_ATOMS: atom_id res chain seq x y z
N MET A 1 23.47 2.12 -31.77
CA MET A 1 23.90 0.88 -31.09
C MET A 1 23.29 0.90 -29.71
N THR A 2 22.06 0.40 -29.56
CA THR A 2 21.43 0.19 -28.26
C THR A 2 22.07 -1.05 -27.66
N LEU A 3 22.91 -0.88 -26.64
CA LEU A 3 23.37 -1.99 -25.81
C LEU A 3 22.11 -2.57 -25.17
N GLY A 4 21.69 -3.75 -25.65
CA GLY A 4 20.63 -4.52 -25.02
C GLY A 4 21.12 -4.86 -23.62
N ILE A 5 20.56 -4.19 -22.61
CA ILE A 5 20.71 -4.60 -21.23
C ILE A 5 20.02 -5.96 -21.16
N ASP A 6 20.81 -7.02 -21.05
CA ASP A 6 20.31 -8.35 -20.80
C ASP A 6 19.45 -8.26 -19.54
N PRO A 7 18.15 -8.59 -19.59
CA PRO A 7 17.31 -8.54 -18.40
C PRO A 7 17.93 -9.50 -17.39
N HIS A 8 18.41 -8.98 -16.26
CA HIS A 8 18.87 -9.82 -15.17
C HIS A 8 17.82 -10.92 -14.91
N PRO A 9 18.24 -12.19 -14.76
CA PRO A 9 17.31 -13.27 -14.52
C PRO A 9 16.53 -12.94 -13.25
N ARG A 10 15.23 -12.67 -13.41
CA ARG A 10 14.34 -12.36 -12.28
C ARG A 10 14.36 -13.51 -11.31
N HIS A 11 14.29 -13.22 -10.01
CA HIS A 11 14.17 -14.26 -9.00
C HIS A 11 12.81 -14.96 -9.16
N VAL A 12 12.80 -16.17 -9.70
CA VAL A 12 11.60 -16.99 -9.87
C VAL A 12 11.51 -17.97 -8.70
N SER A 13 10.36 -18.01 -8.03
CA SER A 13 10.13 -18.97 -6.95
C SER A 13 9.90 -20.37 -7.52
N PRO A 14 10.33 -21.44 -6.84
CA PRO A 14 10.04 -22.81 -7.26
C PRO A 14 8.55 -23.18 -7.14
N VAL A 15 7.79 -22.41 -6.36
CA VAL A 15 6.35 -22.62 -6.13
C VAL A 15 5.58 -21.49 -6.79
N ARG A 16 4.49 -21.81 -7.48
CA ARG A 16 3.53 -20.80 -7.97
C ARG A 16 2.35 -20.74 -7.00
N PRO A 17 2.00 -19.59 -6.43
CA PRO A 17 0.81 -19.45 -5.60
C PRO A 17 -0.46 -19.42 -6.46
N LEU A 18 -1.63 -19.55 -5.83
CA LEU A 18 -2.90 -19.22 -6.47
C LEU A 18 -2.99 -17.70 -6.64
N LEU A 19 -3.40 -17.24 -7.82
CA LEU A 19 -3.52 -15.81 -8.17
C LEU A 19 -4.93 -15.48 -8.64
N ALA A 20 -5.31 -14.20 -8.55
CA ALA A 20 -6.48 -13.71 -9.26
C ALA A 20 -6.28 -13.91 -10.77
N GLY A 21 -7.32 -14.40 -11.43
CA GLY A 21 -7.30 -14.81 -12.83
C GLY A 21 -7.05 -16.29 -13.08
N ASP A 22 -6.56 -17.06 -12.09
CA ASP A 22 -6.47 -18.53 -12.21
C ASP A 22 -7.83 -19.19 -12.29
N LEU A 23 -7.89 -20.43 -12.80
CA LEU A 23 -9.13 -21.21 -12.80
C LEU A 23 -9.07 -22.30 -11.73
N VAL A 24 -10.08 -22.38 -10.88
CA VAL A 24 -10.28 -23.50 -9.95
C VAL A 24 -11.63 -24.13 -10.25
N GLY A 25 -11.64 -25.40 -10.67
CA GLY A 25 -12.86 -26.06 -11.12
C GLY A 25 -13.56 -25.34 -12.28
N GLY A 26 -12.79 -24.73 -13.19
CA GLY A 26 -13.29 -23.98 -14.34
C GLY A 26 -13.82 -22.57 -14.02
N ARG A 27 -13.85 -22.15 -12.75
CA ARG A 27 -14.24 -20.79 -12.33
C ARG A 27 -13.01 -19.91 -12.18
N ARG A 28 -13.07 -18.68 -12.69
CA ARG A 28 -11.97 -17.72 -12.55
C ARG A 28 -11.95 -17.13 -11.15
N VAL A 29 -10.78 -17.18 -10.50
CA VAL A 29 -10.55 -16.56 -9.20
C VAL A 29 -10.60 -15.04 -9.36
N ALA A 30 -11.52 -14.38 -8.67
CA ALA A 30 -11.59 -12.94 -8.61
C ALA A 30 -10.55 -12.40 -7.62
N GLY A 31 -10.39 -13.02 -6.45
CA GLY A 31 -9.43 -12.58 -5.44
C GLY A 31 -9.61 -13.30 -4.11
N PHE A 32 -9.09 -12.68 -3.05
CA PHE A 32 -9.02 -13.23 -1.71
C PHE A 32 -9.56 -12.25 -0.68
N GLY A 33 -10.60 -12.66 0.04
CA GLY A 33 -11.13 -11.96 1.20
C GLY A 33 -10.59 -12.53 2.49
N TRP A 34 -10.99 -11.94 3.62
CA TRP A 34 -10.57 -12.36 4.95
C TRP A 34 -11.73 -12.27 5.93
N ALA A 35 -12.10 -13.42 6.50
CA ALA A 35 -13.14 -13.50 7.53
C ALA A 35 -12.49 -13.30 8.90
N LYS A 36 -13.00 -12.35 9.70
CA LYS A 36 -12.49 -12.15 11.06
C LYS A 36 -12.70 -13.43 11.88
N PRO A 37 -11.66 -14.02 12.49
CA PRO A 37 -11.84 -15.14 13.41
C PRO A 37 -12.60 -14.69 14.67
N SER A 38 -13.07 -15.64 15.47
CA SER A 38 -13.65 -15.34 16.78
C SER A 38 -12.67 -14.55 17.64
N ASP A 39 -13.20 -13.70 18.53
CA ASP A 39 -12.37 -12.95 19.47
C ASP A 39 -11.44 -13.91 20.25
N ASP A 40 -10.21 -13.45 20.50
CA ASP A 40 -9.08 -14.19 21.09
C ASP A 40 -8.35 -15.22 20.19
N VAL A 41 -8.83 -15.51 18.98
CA VAL A 41 -8.12 -16.39 18.05
C VAL A 41 -7.22 -15.58 17.13
N ARG A 42 -5.94 -15.96 17.05
CA ARG A 42 -5.01 -15.37 16.09
C ARG A 42 -5.41 -15.78 14.67
N SER A 43 -5.40 -14.79 13.77
CA SER A 43 -5.69 -15.07 12.38
C SER A 43 -4.62 -15.92 11.68
N ASN A 44 -5.06 -16.79 10.77
CA ASN A 44 -4.24 -17.70 9.97
C ASN A 44 -4.89 -17.92 8.58
N HIS A 45 -4.27 -18.74 7.73
CA HIS A 45 -4.74 -19.01 6.36
C HIS A 45 -6.18 -19.58 6.26
N LEU A 46 -6.71 -20.20 7.32
CA LEU A 46 -8.09 -20.70 7.32
C LEU A 46 -9.14 -19.57 7.37
N ASP A 47 -8.71 -18.34 7.67
CA ASP A 47 -9.55 -17.16 7.66
C ASP A 47 -9.64 -16.51 6.27
N ASP A 48 -8.76 -16.89 5.34
CA ASP A 48 -8.84 -16.39 3.98
C ASP A 48 -10.02 -17.02 3.23
N ARG A 49 -10.68 -16.24 2.38
CA ARG A 49 -11.81 -16.65 1.56
C ARG A 49 -11.52 -16.49 0.09
N LEU A 50 -11.77 -17.53 -0.69
CA LEU A 50 -11.61 -17.52 -2.13
C LEU A 50 -12.88 -16.94 -2.77
N LEU A 51 -12.70 -15.96 -3.66
CA LEU A 51 -13.77 -15.40 -4.47
C LEU A 51 -13.55 -15.71 -5.94
N PHE A 52 -14.64 -15.82 -6.67
CA PHE A 52 -14.67 -16.05 -8.10
C PHE A 52 -15.39 -14.92 -8.84
N ASP A 53 -15.14 -14.80 -10.14
CA ASP A 53 -15.94 -13.94 -11.02
C ASP A 53 -17.43 -14.29 -10.86
N GLY A 54 -18.29 -13.29 -10.69
CA GLY A 54 -19.72 -13.43 -10.37
C GLY A 54 -20.07 -13.28 -8.89
N ASP A 55 -19.08 -13.25 -7.99
CA ASP A 55 -19.29 -13.04 -6.55
C ASP A 55 -19.36 -11.54 -6.17
N GLU A 56 -19.35 -10.61 -7.13
CA GLU A 56 -19.34 -9.14 -6.92
C GLU A 56 -20.61 -8.64 -6.23
N GLU A 57 -21.74 -9.32 -6.45
CA GLU A 57 -23.05 -8.97 -5.89
C GLU A 57 -23.27 -9.53 -4.46
N LEU A 58 -22.29 -10.25 -3.90
CA LEU A 58 -22.41 -10.77 -2.55
C LEU A 58 -22.30 -9.63 -1.52
N ALA A 59 -23.26 -9.57 -0.59
CA ALA A 59 -23.23 -8.65 0.53
C ALA A 59 -22.22 -9.06 1.64
N ALA A 60 -21.68 -10.28 1.57
CA ALA A 60 -20.75 -10.81 2.56
C ALA A 60 -19.78 -11.81 1.93
N LEU A 61 -18.63 -12.02 2.57
CA LEU A 61 -17.63 -12.98 2.14
C LEU A 61 -18.21 -14.40 2.05
N PRO A 62 -17.97 -15.14 0.95
CA PRO A 62 -18.37 -16.54 0.86
C PRO A 62 -17.54 -17.39 1.84
N ASP A 63 -18.09 -18.51 2.31
CA ASP A 63 -17.35 -19.46 3.16
C ASP A 63 -16.56 -20.49 2.32
N THR A 64 -15.90 -20.01 1.25
CA THR A 64 -15.05 -20.86 0.41
C THR A 64 -13.60 -20.71 0.87
N PRO A 65 -12.94 -21.77 1.38
CA PRO A 65 -11.57 -21.67 1.85
C PRO A 65 -10.59 -21.49 0.68
N VAL A 66 -9.47 -20.78 0.92
CA VAL A 66 -8.36 -20.69 -0.03
C VAL A 66 -7.51 -21.97 0.05
N PRO A 67 -7.28 -22.68 -1.07
CA PRO A 67 -6.37 -23.82 -1.09
C PRO A 67 -4.95 -23.46 -0.65
N LEU A 68 -4.30 -24.36 0.10
CA LEU A 68 -2.91 -24.17 0.53
C LEU A 68 -1.92 -24.14 -0.63
N THR A 69 -2.20 -24.90 -1.69
CA THR A 69 -1.37 -25.01 -2.90
C THR A 69 -2.20 -24.71 -4.15
N SER A 70 -1.52 -24.43 -5.26
CA SER A 70 -2.15 -24.20 -6.56
C SER A 70 -2.23 -25.48 -7.41
N ASP A 71 -1.99 -26.66 -6.83
CA ASP A 71 -1.82 -27.92 -7.58
C ASP A 71 -3.07 -28.34 -8.38
N HIS A 72 -4.24 -27.80 -8.04
CA HIS A 72 -5.52 -28.05 -8.70
C HIS A 72 -6.04 -26.84 -9.50
N ALA A 73 -5.24 -25.79 -9.62
CA ALA A 73 -5.59 -24.59 -10.38
C ALA A 73 -4.97 -24.62 -11.77
N GLU A 74 -5.73 -24.20 -12.78
CA GLU A 74 -5.18 -23.94 -14.10
C GLU A 74 -4.54 -22.54 -14.09
N PRO A 75 -3.23 -22.43 -14.38
CA PRO A 75 -2.52 -21.15 -14.30
C PRO A 75 -2.94 -20.24 -15.45
N ALA A 76 -3.75 -19.23 -15.12
CA ALA A 76 -4.23 -18.22 -16.06
C ALA A 76 -4.04 -16.79 -15.52
N GLY A 77 -3.86 -16.64 -14.21
CA GLY A 77 -3.46 -15.39 -13.56
C GLY A 77 -2.02 -15.03 -13.89
N VAL A 78 -1.80 -13.74 -14.15
CA VAL A 78 -0.48 -13.18 -14.47
C VAL A 78 0.26 -12.88 -13.17
N MET A 79 1.49 -13.40 -13.03
CA MET A 79 2.34 -13.12 -11.88
C MET A 79 2.97 -11.72 -12.01
N PRO A 80 2.77 -10.82 -11.04
CA PRO A 80 3.41 -9.51 -11.08
C PRO A 80 4.96 -9.61 -11.00
N PRO A 81 5.69 -8.68 -11.65
CA PRO A 81 5.19 -7.48 -12.33
C PRO A 81 4.88 -7.69 -13.82
N ALA A 82 4.63 -8.93 -14.29
CA ALA A 82 4.37 -9.18 -15.71
C ALA A 82 3.03 -8.59 -16.19
N ASP A 83 2.19 -8.10 -15.28
CA ASP A 83 0.96 -7.36 -15.57
C ASP A 83 1.20 -5.88 -15.90
N LEU A 84 2.45 -5.39 -15.77
CA LEU A 84 2.84 -4.03 -16.12
C LEU A 84 3.55 -3.96 -17.48
N PRO A 85 3.30 -2.90 -18.28
CA PRO A 85 4.14 -2.53 -19.41
C PRO A 85 5.62 -2.42 -19.04
N THR A 86 6.53 -2.81 -19.95
CA THR A 86 7.98 -2.77 -19.70
C THR A 86 8.50 -1.37 -19.37
N ASN A 87 7.90 -0.32 -19.93
CA ASN A 87 8.28 1.07 -19.66
C ASN A 87 7.80 1.60 -18.29
N GLN A 88 7.10 0.78 -17.51
CA GLN A 88 6.69 1.06 -16.12
C GLN A 88 7.48 0.25 -15.09
N VAL A 89 8.45 -0.55 -15.55
CA VAL A 89 9.35 -1.33 -14.70
C VAL A 89 10.75 -0.79 -14.89
N HIS A 90 11.26 -0.11 -13.87
CA HIS A 90 12.48 0.67 -13.97
C HIS A 90 13.58 0.03 -13.13
N PRO A 91 14.76 -0.30 -13.71
CA PRO A 91 15.92 -0.66 -12.90
C PRO A 91 16.23 0.44 -11.89
N ALA A 92 16.35 0.11 -10.61
CA ALA A 92 16.58 1.08 -9.54
C ALA A 92 17.84 1.92 -9.80
N ALA A 93 18.91 1.30 -10.29
CA ALA A 93 20.15 1.99 -10.63
C ALA A 93 20.02 2.99 -11.79
N SER A 94 19.01 2.86 -12.67
CA SER A 94 18.72 3.84 -13.73
C SER A 94 17.99 5.08 -13.22
N ILE A 95 17.32 4.94 -12.07
CA ILE A 95 16.61 5.99 -11.35
C ILE A 95 17.59 6.78 -10.47
N ASP A 96 18.41 6.06 -9.71
CA ASP A 96 19.51 6.58 -8.89
C ASP A 96 20.49 5.42 -8.65
N PRO A 97 21.78 5.55 -9.02
CA PRO A 97 22.78 4.48 -8.85
C PRO A 97 22.94 3.98 -7.41
N THR A 98 22.59 4.78 -6.41
CA THR A 98 22.69 4.43 -4.98
C THR A 98 21.44 3.71 -4.45
N LEU A 99 20.35 3.70 -5.21
CA LEU A 99 19.05 3.22 -4.76
C LEU A 99 19.05 1.74 -4.30
N PRO A 100 19.70 0.79 -5.02
CA PRO A 100 19.84 -0.59 -4.55
C PRO A 100 20.46 -0.68 -3.15
N LEU A 101 21.61 0.00 -2.96
CA LEU A 101 22.32 0.01 -1.68
C LEU A 101 21.48 0.65 -0.57
N ARG A 102 20.79 1.77 -0.86
CA ARG A 102 19.91 2.43 0.11
C ARG A 102 18.75 1.55 0.54
N ALA A 103 18.19 0.76 -0.39
CA ALA A 103 17.14 -0.20 -0.07
C ALA A 103 17.63 -1.30 0.87
N ASP A 104 18.82 -1.84 0.60
CA ASP A 104 19.45 -2.84 1.48
C ASP A 104 19.73 -2.27 2.87
N LEU A 105 20.29 -1.07 2.94
CA LEU A 105 20.57 -0.37 4.20
C LEU A 105 19.31 -0.05 4.99
N LEU A 106 18.17 0.22 4.33
CA LEU A 106 16.89 0.43 4.99
C LEU A 106 16.40 -0.84 5.71
N LEU A 107 16.53 -2.00 5.06
CA LEU A 107 16.15 -3.28 5.65
C LEU A 107 17.09 -3.68 6.80
N ASP A 108 18.37 -3.34 6.67
CA ASP A 108 19.41 -3.68 7.65
C ASP A 108 19.67 -2.56 8.68
N GLN A 109 18.86 -1.52 8.70
CA GLN A 109 19.10 -0.31 9.48
C GLN A 109 19.32 -0.63 10.97
N PRO A 110 20.52 -0.37 11.51
CA PRO A 110 20.80 -0.69 12.91
C PRO A 110 19.87 0.04 13.88
N GLY A 111 19.27 -0.72 14.80
CA GLY A 111 18.35 -0.18 15.79
C GLY A 111 16.92 0.06 15.28
N ALA A 112 16.65 -0.17 14.00
CA ALA A 112 15.28 -0.15 13.50
C ALA A 112 14.48 -1.34 14.06
N PRO A 113 13.25 -1.14 14.56
CA PRO A 113 12.47 -2.22 15.18
C PRO A 113 12.14 -3.40 14.24
N TRP A 114 12.12 -3.19 12.93
CA TRP A 114 11.87 -4.22 11.92
C TRP A 114 13.11 -5.01 11.50
N GLN A 115 14.32 -4.53 11.81
CA GLN A 115 15.58 -5.07 11.30
C GLN A 115 15.69 -6.61 11.43
N PRO A 116 15.38 -7.24 12.58
CA PRO A 116 15.55 -8.68 12.73
C PRO A 116 14.51 -9.50 11.95
N LEU A 117 13.41 -8.87 11.52
CA LEU A 117 12.28 -9.53 10.86
C LEU A 117 12.23 -9.28 9.36
N ALA A 118 12.68 -8.11 8.89
CA ALA A 118 12.45 -7.65 7.52
C ALA A 118 12.96 -8.65 6.46
N ARG A 119 14.27 -8.91 6.39
CA ARG A 119 14.82 -9.86 5.40
C ARG A 119 14.29 -11.28 5.54
N PRO A 120 14.23 -11.87 6.76
CA PRO A 120 13.63 -13.20 6.94
C PRO A 120 12.18 -13.28 6.44
N LEU A 121 11.38 -12.22 6.65
CA LEU A 121 10.00 -12.17 6.20
C LEU A 121 9.89 -12.10 4.67
N LEU A 122 10.68 -11.23 4.03
CA LEU A 122 10.72 -11.17 2.55
C LEU A 122 11.13 -12.52 1.95
N ALA A 123 12.14 -13.17 2.52
CA ALA A 123 12.60 -14.49 2.08
C ALA A 123 11.52 -15.57 2.28
N ALA A 124 10.85 -15.57 3.43
CA ALA A 124 9.77 -16.52 3.74
C ALA A 124 8.59 -16.36 2.78
N VAL A 125 8.17 -15.12 2.48
CA VAL A 125 7.14 -14.84 1.48
C VAL A 125 7.56 -15.37 0.11
N HIS A 126 8.77 -15.06 -0.34
CA HIS A 126 9.28 -15.52 -1.63
C HIS A 126 9.33 -17.06 -1.74
N ALA A 127 9.75 -17.74 -0.67
CA ALA A 127 9.80 -19.20 -0.62
C ALA A 127 8.42 -19.87 -0.80
N THR A 128 7.33 -19.15 -0.52
CA THR A 128 5.95 -19.62 -0.74
C THR A 128 5.40 -19.30 -2.14
N GLY A 129 6.21 -18.74 -3.03
CA GLY A 129 5.78 -18.39 -4.39
C GLY A 129 5.22 -16.98 -4.56
N HIS A 130 4.87 -16.34 -3.45
CA HIS A 130 4.32 -14.99 -3.46
C HIS A 130 5.40 -13.93 -3.67
N ARG A 131 4.94 -12.71 -3.99
CA ARG A 131 5.78 -11.52 -4.17
C ARG A 131 5.43 -10.50 -3.12
N ILE A 132 6.45 -9.75 -2.69
CA ILE A 132 6.33 -8.67 -1.71
C ILE A 132 7.29 -7.54 -2.08
N TRP A 133 6.82 -6.31 -1.92
CA TRP A 133 7.53 -5.09 -2.29
C TRP A 133 7.48 -4.11 -1.13
N LEU A 134 8.48 -3.23 -1.05
CA LEU A 134 8.29 -1.99 -0.30
C LEU A 134 7.23 -1.16 -1.03
N SER A 135 6.36 -0.50 -0.30
CA SER A 135 5.26 0.27 -0.85
C SER A 135 5.10 1.61 -0.12
N GLY A 136 4.12 2.42 -0.53
CA GLY A 136 3.68 3.58 0.24
C GLY A 136 4.82 4.51 0.61
N GLY A 137 4.93 4.85 1.90
CA GLY A 137 5.94 5.76 2.40
C GLY A 137 7.37 5.28 2.17
N ALA A 138 7.64 4.00 2.42
CA ALA A 138 8.97 3.42 2.29
C ALA A 138 9.50 3.50 0.84
N SER A 139 8.69 3.06 -0.13
CA SER A 139 9.08 3.09 -1.56
C SER A 139 9.32 4.50 -2.09
N ARG A 140 8.43 5.44 -1.73
CA ARG A 140 8.50 6.84 -2.16
C ARG A 140 9.69 7.55 -1.54
N ASP A 141 9.91 7.39 -0.23
CA ASP A 141 10.97 8.07 0.49
C ASP A 141 12.35 7.55 0.02
N LEU A 142 12.44 6.25 -0.27
CA LEU A 142 13.59 5.64 -0.93
C LEU A 142 13.86 6.30 -2.30
N ALA A 143 12.85 6.43 -3.17
CA ALA A 143 12.97 7.04 -4.50
C ALA A 143 13.22 8.58 -4.51
N SER A 144 13.00 9.25 -3.36
CA SER A 144 13.03 10.72 -3.21
C SER A 144 14.24 11.25 -2.43
N ASP A 145 15.28 10.43 -2.29
CA ASP A 145 16.49 10.70 -1.51
C ASP A 145 16.22 11.20 -0.07
N VAL A 146 15.12 10.75 0.53
CA VAL A 146 14.84 11.01 1.95
C VAL A 146 15.87 10.24 2.79
N PRO A 147 16.43 10.85 3.86
CA PRO A 147 17.31 10.14 4.78
C PRO A 147 16.63 8.91 5.36
N LEU A 148 17.32 7.76 5.36
CA LEU A 148 16.73 6.48 5.79
C LEU A 148 16.20 6.51 7.24
N HIS A 149 16.85 7.29 8.11
CA HIS A 149 16.44 7.44 9.52
C HIS A 149 15.10 8.16 9.70
N GLU A 150 14.56 8.80 8.67
CA GLU A 150 13.22 9.39 8.68
C GLU A 150 12.12 8.40 8.29
N VAL A 151 12.47 7.20 7.80
CA VAL A 151 11.52 6.10 7.60
C VAL A 151 11.23 5.50 8.98
N ASN A 152 9.97 5.54 9.40
CA ASN A 152 9.56 5.15 10.77
C ASN A 152 8.91 3.76 10.82
N ASP A 153 8.52 3.23 9.67
CA ASP A 153 7.79 1.99 9.49
C ASP A 153 8.06 1.40 8.09
N LEU A 154 7.99 0.07 7.98
CA LEU A 154 8.06 -0.61 6.69
C LEU A 154 6.65 -0.90 6.16
N ASP A 155 6.24 -0.08 5.20
CA ASP A 155 5.08 -0.32 4.36
C ASP A 155 5.41 -1.38 3.30
N LEU A 156 4.66 -2.47 3.30
CA LEU A 156 4.79 -3.60 2.39
C LEU A 156 3.50 -3.83 1.61
N ALA A 157 3.63 -4.21 0.34
CA ALA A 157 2.53 -4.70 -0.46
C ALA A 157 2.89 -6.02 -1.14
N GLY A 158 1.92 -6.88 -1.45
CA GLY A 158 2.25 -8.16 -2.06
C GLY A 158 1.05 -9.00 -2.50
N THR A 159 1.33 -10.20 -2.97
CA THR A 159 0.30 -11.13 -3.49
C THR A 159 -0.20 -12.14 -2.45
N VAL A 160 0.18 -12.01 -1.17
CA VAL A 160 -0.19 -12.93 -0.10
C VAL A 160 -1.57 -12.54 0.46
N PRO A 161 -2.53 -13.48 0.57
CA PRO A 161 -3.74 -13.26 1.35
C PRO A 161 -3.45 -12.93 2.81
N ALA A 162 -4.36 -12.21 3.49
CA ALA A 162 -4.09 -11.65 4.81
C ALA A 162 -3.81 -12.71 5.88
N GLY A 163 -4.64 -13.75 5.98
CA GLY A 163 -4.48 -14.86 6.92
C GLY A 163 -3.22 -15.68 6.65
N ARG A 164 -2.92 -15.94 5.37
CA ARG A 164 -1.66 -16.60 4.99
C ARG A 164 -0.43 -15.75 5.35
N PHE A 165 -0.52 -14.43 5.20
CA PHE A 165 0.56 -13.52 5.58
C PHE A 165 0.79 -13.52 7.10
N THR A 166 -0.26 -13.60 7.91
CA THR A 166 -0.12 -13.71 9.38
C THR A 166 0.57 -15.01 9.79
N ASP A 167 0.29 -16.13 9.11
CA ASP A 167 1.02 -17.39 9.33
C ASP A 167 2.50 -17.27 9.01
N ILE A 168 2.84 -16.76 7.82
CA ILE A 168 4.23 -16.57 7.39
C ILE A 168 4.97 -15.66 8.39
N THR A 169 4.33 -14.56 8.78
CA THR A 169 4.89 -13.61 9.74
C THR A 169 5.09 -14.27 11.10
N TYR A 170 4.12 -15.04 11.60
CA TYR A 170 4.26 -15.74 12.87
C TYR A 170 5.41 -16.75 12.86
N GLN A 171 5.52 -17.59 11.83
CA GLN A 171 6.63 -18.55 11.75
C GLN A 171 7.97 -17.83 11.66
N THR A 172 8.03 -16.72 10.93
CA THR A 172 9.24 -15.89 10.83
C THR A 172 9.62 -15.30 12.18
N MET A 173 8.66 -14.71 12.91
CA MET A 173 8.89 -14.18 14.26
C MET A 173 9.35 -15.28 15.24
N ARG A 174 8.83 -16.51 15.12
CA ARG A 174 9.35 -17.64 15.93
C ARG A 174 10.81 -17.94 15.60
N ALA A 175 11.16 -17.98 14.31
CA ALA A 175 12.52 -18.27 13.87
C ALA A 175 13.51 -17.16 14.29
N THR A 176 13.06 -15.90 14.33
CA THR A 176 13.87 -14.74 14.72
C THR A 176 13.77 -14.40 16.21
N ARG A 177 13.06 -15.21 17.01
CA ARG A 177 12.85 -15.03 18.45
C ARG A 177 12.15 -13.71 18.83
N MET A 178 11.19 -13.28 18.02
CA MET A 178 10.36 -12.08 18.20
C MET A 178 8.89 -12.45 18.51
N THR A 179 8.66 -13.55 19.22
CA THR A 179 7.29 -14.09 19.46
C THR A 179 6.40 -13.21 20.33
N GLU A 180 6.99 -12.25 21.04
CA GLU A 180 6.33 -11.24 21.85
C GLU A 180 5.69 -10.12 21.01
N PHE A 181 6.06 -10.00 19.74
CA PHE A 181 5.43 -9.07 18.82
C PHE A 181 4.01 -9.55 18.49
N ARG A 182 3.09 -8.60 18.42
CA ARG A 182 1.68 -8.86 18.09
C ARG A 182 1.47 -8.68 16.59
N THR A 183 0.69 -9.57 16.01
CA THR A 183 0.19 -9.44 14.63
C THR A 183 -1.30 -9.18 14.66
N THR A 184 -1.77 -8.20 13.90
CA THR A 184 -3.20 -7.87 13.77
C THR A 184 -3.58 -7.73 12.31
N VAL A 185 -4.83 -8.01 11.96
CA VAL A 185 -5.41 -7.72 10.64
C VAL A 185 -6.54 -6.72 10.85
N THR A 186 -6.55 -5.62 10.11
CA THR A 186 -7.62 -4.62 10.18
C THR A 186 -8.74 -5.01 9.21
N PRO A 187 -9.96 -5.36 9.66
CA PRO A 187 -10.99 -5.93 8.78
C PRO A 187 -11.36 -5.04 7.58
N GLY A 188 -11.48 -3.73 7.79
CA GLY A 188 -11.90 -2.78 6.74
C GLY A 188 -10.82 -2.42 5.71
N THR A 189 -9.56 -2.79 5.94
CA THR A 189 -8.45 -2.43 5.03
C THR A 189 -7.54 -3.60 4.69
N LEU A 190 -7.72 -4.74 5.37
CA LEU A 190 -6.89 -5.94 5.32
C LEU A 190 -5.41 -5.68 5.56
N VAL A 191 -5.10 -4.59 6.28
CA VAL A 191 -3.72 -4.28 6.68
C VAL A 191 -3.33 -5.22 7.82
N CYS A 192 -2.32 -6.03 7.57
CA CYS A 192 -1.62 -6.86 8.54
C CYS A 192 -0.52 -6.02 9.19
N ALA A 193 -0.60 -5.77 10.49
CA ALA A 193 0.39 -4.98 11.21
C ALA A 193 1.17 -5.83 12.22
N VAL A 194 2.47 -5.57 12.31
CA VAL A 194 3.35 -6.10 13.36
C VAL A 194 3.64 -4.98 14.36
N THR A 195 3.44 -5.25 15.64
CA THR A 195 3.58 -4.27 16.73
C THR A 195 4.42 -4.86 17.86
N PRO A 196 5.49 -4.17 18.32
CA PRO A 196 6.28 -4.63 19.45
C PRO A 196 5.46 -4.62 20.76
N PRO A 197 5.90 -5.33 21.82
CA PRO A 197 5.17 -5.37 23.08
C PRO A 197 5.29 -4.08 23.92
N TRP A 198 6.32 -3.26 23.69
CA TRP A 198 6.63 -2.08 24.51
C TRP A 198 5.92 -0.79 24.06
N ASN A 199 5.32 -0.77 22.88
CA ASN A 199 4.49 0.35 22.43
C ASN A 199 3.43 -0.14 21.42
N ASN A 200 2.50 0.74 21.03
CA ASN A 200 1.47 0.42 20.03
C ASN A 200 1.83 0.94 18.63
N ILE A 201 3.10 1.22 18.36
CA ILE A 201 3.57 1.72 17.07
C ILE A 201 3.80 0.53 16.15
N ARG A 202 3.17 0.54 14.99
CA ARG A 202 3.31 -0.52 13.98
C ARG A 202 4.67 -0.36 13.31
N VAL A 203 5.42 -1.45 13.22
CA VAL A 203 6.81 -1.44 12.69
C VAL A 203 6.89 -2.04 11.29
N ILE A 204 5.93 -2.91 10.96
CA ILE A 204 5.67 -3.41 9.61
C ILE A 204 4.17 -3.32 9.39
N GLU A 205 3.77 -2.72 8.28
CA GLU A 205 2.41 -2.77 7.76
C GLU A 205 2.43 -3.47 6.40
N TYR A 206 1.67 -4.54 6.26
CA TYR A 206 1.51 -5.27 5.01
C TYR A 206 0.08 -5.17 4.53
N ARG A 207 -0.12 -4.89 3.24
CA ARG A 207 -1.42 -4.99 2.58
C ARG A 207 -1.30 -5.84 1.32
N GLY A 208 -2.21 -6.78 1.11
CA GLY A 208 -2.32 -7.41 -0.20
C GLY A 208 -2.64 -6.38 -1.31
N LEU A 209 -2.32 -6.69 -2.56
CA LEU A 209 -2.69 -5.84 -3.70
C LEU A 209 -4.20 -5.65 -3.73
N SER A 210 -4.68 -4.42 -3.62
CA SER A 210 -6.11 -4.10 -3.51
C SER A 210 -6.86 -4.43 -4.78
N GLN A 211 -8.11 -4.88 -4.63
CA GLN A 211 -9.03 -5.07 -5.73
C GLN A 211 -10.39 -4.44 -5.42
N GLY A 212 -10.92 -3.69 -6.39
CA GLY A 212 -12.21 -3.03 -6.30
C GLY A 212 -13.35 -3.90 -6.86
N GLY A 213 -14.56 -3.32 -6.86
CA GLY A 213 -15.75 -3.96 -7.43
C GLY A 213 -16.55 -4.83 -6.45
N PHE A 214 -16.24 -4.80 -5.16
CA PHE A 214 -16.92 -5.58 -4.11
C PHE A 214 -17.36 -4.66 -2.96
N GLU A 215 -18.42 -5.05 -2.25
CA GLU A 215 -18.92 -4.31 -1.07
C GLU A 215 -18.01 -4.45 0.17
N PHE A 216 -17.01 -5.32 0.10
CA PHE A 216 -16.05 -5.58 1.15
C PHE A 216 -14.61 -5.53 0.60
N PRO A 217 -13.60 -5.31 1.46
CA PRO A 217 -12.20 -5.28 1.02
C PRO A 217 -11.75 -6.61 0.43
N LEU A 218 -11.02 -6.55 -0.70
CA LEU A 218 -10.48 -7.70 -1.39
C LEU A 218 -9.00 -7.53 -1.73
N ILE A 219 -8.27 -8.64 -1.67
CA ILE A 219 -6.89 -8.76 -2.16
C ILE A 219 -6.92 -9.46 -3.52
N GLY A 220 -6.46 -8.77 -4.56
CA GLY A 220 -6.20 -9.33 -5.88
C GLY A 220 -4.75 -9.76 -6.06
N SER A 221 -4.31 -9.80 -7.32
CA SER A 221 -2.92 -10.11 -7.67
C SER A 221 -2.36 -9.25 -8.80
N ARG A 222 -2.92 -8.06 -9.06
CA ARG A 222 -2.49 -7.15 -10.13
C ARG A 222 -2.04 -5.81 -9.57
N ILE A 223 -0.83 -5.40 -9.89
CA ILE A 223 -0.25 -4.14 -9.43
C ILE A 223 -0.95 -2.95 -10.09
N ALA A 224 -1.29 -3.08 -11.37
CA ALA A 224 -2.03 -2.04 -12.10
C ALA A 224 -3.38 -1.71 -11.42
N GLU A 225 -4.08 -2.74 -10.91
CA GLU A 225 -5.36 -2.58 -10.22
C GLU A 225 -5.18 -1.95 -8.83
N ASP A 226 -4.21 -2.43 -8.04
CA ASP A 226 -3.91 -1.85 -6.73
C ASP A 226 -3.56 -0.35 -6.82
N SER A 227 -2.89 0.07 -7.90
CA SER A 227 -2.54 1.48 -8.12
C SER A 227 -3.74 2.44 -8.17
N ARG A 228 -4.92 1.95 -8.60
CA ARG A 228 -6.18 2.71 -8.68
C ARG A 228 -6.84 2.92 -7.32
N HIS A 229 -6.36 2.20 -6.29
CA HIS A 229 -6.87 2.26 -4.92
C HIS A 229 -5.94 3.02 -3.98
N ARG A 230 -4.84 3.56 -4.51
CA ARG A 230 -3.87 4.38 -3.78
C ARG A 230 -4.20 5.86 -3.96
N ASP A 231 -3.77 6.66 -3.01
CA ASP A 231 -4.12 8.08 -2.91
C ASP A 231 -3.49 8.93 -4.01
N PHE A 232 -2.15 8.96 -4.12
CA PHE A 232 -1.41 9.80 -5.06
C PHE A 232 -0.49 8.97 -5.95
N SER A 233 -0.18 9.46 -7.15
CA SER A 233 0.69 8.79 -8.13
C SER A 233 2.02 8.35 -7.54
N PHE A 234 2.70 9.21 -6.79
CA PHE A 234 3.97 8.88 -6.13
C PHE A 234 3.85 7.83 -5.01
N ASN A 235 2.64 7.56 -4.49
CA ASN A 235 2.38 6.49 -3.52
C ASN A 235 1.99 5.16 -4.20
N THR A 236 1.83 5.16 -5.53
CA THR A 236 1.64 3.95 -6.33
C THR A 236 2.94 3.20 -6.61
N LEU A 237 4.09 3.84 -6.35
CA LEU A 237 5.38 3.23 -6.53
C LEU A 237 5.51 2.01 -5.61
N LEU A 238 6.05 0.93 -6.16
CA LEU A 238 6.50 -0.23 -5.40
C LEU A 238 7.99 -0.45 -5.69
N TYR A 239 8.72 -0.95 -4.71
CA TYR A 239 10.13 -1.29 -4.86
C TYR A 239 10.35 -2.78 -4.60
N ASP A 240 10.85 -3.49 -5.62
CA ASP A 240 11.27 -4.88 -5.52
C ASP A 240 12.71 -4.94 -5.03
N VAL A 241 12.87 -5.36 -3.77
CA VAL A 241 14.18 -5.48 -3.14
C VAL A 241 15.01 -6.60 -3.76
N LEU A 242 14.36 -7.69 -4.22
CA LEU A 242 15.08 -8.85 -4.73
C LEU A 242 15.62 -8.60 -6.14
N ASP A 243 14.82 -7.95 -6.98
CA ASP A 243 15.18 -7.66 -8.37
C ASP A 243 15.73 -6.23 -8.55
N HIS A 244 15.76 -5.41 -7.49
CA HIS A 244 16.16 -3.99 -7.50
C HIS A 244 15.50 -3.19 -8.64
N VAL A 245 14.17 -3.24 -8.70
CA VAL A 245 13.36 -2.47 -9.65
C VAL A 245 12.31 -1.62 -8.93
N VAL A 246 12.01 -0.46 -9.50
CA VAL A 246 10.85 0.34 -9.15
C VAL A 246 9.72 0.03 -10.13
N LEU A 247 8.54 -0.24 -9.60
CA LEU A 247 7.32 -0.50 -10.35
C LEU A 247 6.45 0.76 -10.28
N ASP A 248 6.32 1.47 -11.40
CA ASP A 248 5.50 2.68 -11.52
C ASP A 248 4.20 2.36 -12.26
N ALA A 249 3.28 1.73 -11.54
CA ALA A 249 2.05 1.17 -12.08
C ALA A 249 1.15 2.21 -12.78
N CYS A 250 1.19 3.47 -12.32
CA CYS A 250 0.43 4.55 -12.94
C CYS A 250 1.20 5.24 -14.09
N GLY A 251 2.49 4.95 -14.25
CA GLY A 251 3.36 5.47 -15.29
C GLY A 251 3.80 6.93 -15.11
N THR A 252 3.29 7.63 -14.09
CA THR A 252 3.69 9.01 -13.77
C THR A 252 4.22 9.17 -12.36
N GLY A 253 4.20 8.14 -11.53
CA GLY A 253 4.57 8.25 -10.11
C GLY A 253 6.00 8.73 -9.90
N LEU A 254 6.95 8.24 -10.71
CA LEU A 254 8.34 8.69 -10.65
C LEU A 254 8.52 10.11 -11.15
N VAL A 255 7.82 10.48 -12.22
CA VAL A 255 7.87 11.82 -12.81
C VAL A 255 7.27 12.84 -11.85
N ASP A 256 6.11 12.55 -11.27
CA ASP A 256 5.41 13.42 -10.33
C ASP A 256 6.20 13.61 -9.03
N LEU A 257 6.88 12.56 -8.56
CA LEU A 257 7.72 12.58 -7.36
C LEU A 257 9.00 13.41 -7.52
N ARG A 258 9.57 13.39 -8.74
CA ARG A 258 10.86 14.01 -9.05
C ARG A 258 10.75 15.34 -9.78
N ALA A 259 9.52 15.79 -10.04
CA ALA A 259 9.28 17.09 -10.64
C ALA A 259 9.91 18.20 -9.77
N GLU A 260 10.33 19.29 -10.43
CA GLU A 260 10.85 20.49 -9.73
C GLU A 260 9.86 21.00 -8.68
N LYS A 261 8.56 20.88 -9.00
CA LYS A 261 7.46 21.06 -8.06
C LYS A 261 6.81 19.72 -7.85
N LEU A 262 6.91 19.19 -6.64
CA LEU A 262 6.29 17.91 -6.30
C LEU A 262 4.81 17.95 -6.67
N ARG A 263 4.37 16.98 -7.49
CA ARG A 263 3.05 17.02 -8.11
C ARG A 263 2.06 16.15 -7.36
N PHE A 264 1.01 16.78 -6.84
CA PHE A 264 -0.05 16.10 -6.10
C PHE A 264 -1.13 15.63 -7.07
N ALA A 265 -0.96 14.43 -7.62
CA ALA A 265 -1.89 13.83 -8.56
C ALA A 265 -2.69 12.69 -7.90
N PRO A 266 -3.94 12.94 -7.46
CA PRO A 266 -4.82 11.89 -6.97
C PRO A 266 -4.99 10.75 -7.98
N ARG A 267 -5.01 9.52 -7.50
CA ARG A 267 -5.19 8.29 -8.30
C ARG A 267 -6.37 7.44 -7.88
N ASN A 268 -6.85 7.63 -6.66
CA ASN A 268 -7.89 6.79 -6.09
C ASN A 268 -9.20 6.98 -6.87
N GLU A 269 -9.77 5.88 -7.36
CA GLU A 269 -11.01 5.90 -8.15
C GLU A 269 -12.28 5.75 -7.28
N SER A 270 -12.14 5.62 -5.95
CA SER A 270 -13.26 5.49 -5.02
C SER A 270 -14.16 6.73 -5.07
N THR A 271 -15.46 6.50 -5.06
CA THR A 271 -16.50 7.51 -4.89
C THR A 271 -16.96 7.66 -3.44
N ASP A 272 -16.40 6.88 -2.52
CA ASP A 272 -16.72 6.95 -1.09
C ASP A 272 -16.24 8.29 -0.49
N PRO A 273 -17.14 9.10 0.12
CA PRO A 273 -16.76 10.39 0.68
C PRO A 273 -15.70 10.35 1.77
N ALA A 274 -15.71 9.33 2.63
CA ALA A 274 -14.71 9.20 3.68
C ALA A 274 -13.30 8.96 3.10
N THR A 275 -13.20 8.11 2.06
CA THR A 275 -11.96 7.84 1.33
C THR A 275 -11.44 9.10 0.63
N GLN A 276 -12.30 9.80 -0.10
CA GLN A 276 -11.92 11.02 -0.81
C GLN A 276 -11.51 12.16 0.16
N ALA A 277 -12.19 12.29 1.32
CA ALA A 277 -11.80 13.21 2.39
C ALA A 277 -10.44 12.86 3.00
N MET A 278 -10.14 11.57 3.14
CA MET A 278 -8.83 11.08 3.60
C MET A 278 -7.69 11.43 2.62
N ILE A 279 -7.95 11.39 1.30
CA ILE A 279 -6.97 11.83 0.28
C ILE A 279 -6.63 13.30 0.46
N LEU A 280 -7.65 14.15 0.64
CA LEU A 280 -7.46 15.58 0.85
C LEU A 280 -6.70 15.87 2.15
N PHE A 281 -7.02 15.17 3.24
CA PHE A 281 -6.21 15.23 4.46
C PHE A 281 -4.75 14.79 4.22
N ARG A 282 -4.54 13.71 3.47
CA ARG A 282 -3.19 13.24 3.14
C ARG A 282 -2.43 14.23 2.27
N ALA A 283 -3.12 15.00 1.41
CA ALA A 283 -2.50 16.13 0.70
C ALA A 283 -1.91 17.14 1.68
N LEU A 284 -2.68 17.56 2.70
CA LEU A 284 -2.18 18.44 3.76
C LEU A 284 -0.97 17.82 4.47
N LYS A 285 -1.08 16.55 4.90
CA LYS A 285 0.01 15.84 5.58
C LYS A 285 1.32 15.89 4.76
N PHE A 286 1.25 15.60 3.46
CA PHE A 286 2.42 15.59 2.59
C PHE A 286 2.95 16.99 2.29
N ALA A 287 2.07 17.95 2.01
CA ALA A 287 2.48 19.32 1.70
C ALA A 287 3.22 19.96 2.86
N VAL A 288 2.77 19.69 4.08
CA VAL A 288 3.41 20.13 5.31
C VAL A 288 4.73 19.41 5.55
N ARG A 289 4.79 18.08 5.33
CA ARG A 289 6.03 17.29 5.45
C ARG A 289 7.12 17.78 4.51
N TRP A 290 6.76 18.14 3.28
CA TRP A 290 7.71 18.56 2.24
C TRP A 290 7.73 20.06 2.01
N HIS A 291 7.27 20.86 2.97
CA HIS A 291 7.25 22.31 2.86
C HIS A 291 8.62 22.88 2.49
N ASP A 292 9.69 22.36 3.09
CA ASP A 292 11.07 22.85 2.86
C ASP A 292 11.68 22.38 1.52
N ARG A 293 10.97 21.53 0.75
CA ARG A 293 11.39 21.12 -0.59
C ARG A 293 11.01 22.13 -1.68
N GLY A 294 10.27 23.18 -1.33
CA GLY A 294 9.83 24.21 -2.25
C GLY A 294 8.36 24.08 -2.65
N PRO A 295 7.92 24.79 -3.70
CA PRO A 295 6.52 24.85 -4.08
C PRO A 295 6.01 23.53 -4.64
N HIS A 296 4.75 23.20 -4.32
CA HIS A 296 4.06 22.02 -4.83
C HIS A 296 3.27 22.36 -6.10
N ASP A 297 3.17 21.40 -7.02
CA ASP A 297 2.23 21.47 -8.14
C ASP A 297 0.90 20.84 -7.74
N LEU A 298 -0.07 21.72 -7.48
CA LEU A 298 -1.42 21.39 -7.03
C LEU A 298 -2.44 21.38 -8.16
N ALA A 299 -2.04 21.63 -9.41
CA ALA A 299 -2.97 21.68 -10.53
C ALA A 299 -3.78 20.38 -10.70
N PRO A 300 -3.20 19.16 -10.54
CA PRO A 300 -4.00 17.94 -10.63
C PRO A 300 -4.96 17.75 -9.45
N LEU A 301 -4.55 18.13 -8.24
CA LEU A 301 -5.42 18.08 -7.06
C LEU A 301 -6.59 19.06 -7.22
N ALA A 302 -6.35 20.26 -7.73
CA ALA A 302 -7.39 21.23 -8.03
C ALA A 302 -8.37 20.70 -9.09
N ALA A 303 -7.87 20.15 -10.20
CA ALA A 303 -8.72 19.56 -11.24
C ALA A 303 -9.54 18.37 -10.73
N TRP A 304 -9.00 17.58 -9.80
CA TRP A 304 -9.74 16.50 -9.14
C TRP A 304 -10.84 17.07 -8.22
N LEU A 305 -10.55 18.11 -7.44
CA LEU A 305 -11.53 18.80 -6.58
C LEU A 305 -12.67 19.42 -7.40
N ASP A 306 -12.38 20.01 -8.56
CA ASP A 306 -13.39 20.57 -9.46
C ASP A 306 -14.38 19.52 -10.00
N GLY A 307 -13.97 18.25 -10.01
CA GLY A 307 -14.81 17.11 -10.39
C GLY A 307 -15.68 16.57 -9.27
N LEU A 308 -15.48 17.02 -8.02
CA LEU A 308 -16.28 16.59 -6.87
C LEU A 308 -17.60 17.36 -6.78
N PRO A 309 -18.66 16.75 -6.22
CA PRO A 309 -19.92 17.46 -6.02
C PRO A 309 -19.75 18.60 -4.98
N PRO A 310 -20.47 19.72 -5.11
CA PRO A 310 -20.32 20.86 -4.19
C PRO A 310 -20.60 20.53 -2.71
N ASP A 311 -21.46 19.55 -2.46
CA ASP A 311 -21.88 19.02 -1.16
C ASP A 311 -21.08 17.77 -0.74
N PHE A 312 -19.90 17.55 -1.34
CA PHE A 312 -19.07 16.36 -1.14
C PHE A 312 -18.80 16.00 0.34
N PHE A 313 -18.81 16.96 1.26
CA PHE A 313 -18.57 16.71 2.69
C PHE A 313 -19.83 16.46 3.51
N ASP A 314 -21.02 16.73 2.98
CA ASP A 314 -22.29 16.55 3.68
C ASP A 314 -22.57 15.09 4.08
N PRO A 315 -22.18 14.07 3.27
CA PRO A 315 -22.35 12.67 3.66
C PRO A 315 -21.42 12.19 4.78
N LEU A 316 -20.40 12.96 5.18
CA LEU A 316 -19.44 12.51 6.21
C LEU A 316 -20.12 12.37 7.57
N THR A 317 -20.07 11.17 8.13
CA THR A 317 -20.64 10.85 9.43
C THR A 317 -19.82 11.44 10.58
N CYS A 318 -20.38 11.40 11.79
CA CYS A 318 -19.63 11.76 13.01
C CYS A 318 -18.36 10.91 13.18
N ASP A 319 -18.42 9.64 12.79
CA ASP A 319 -17.31 8.69 12.90
C ASP A 319 -16.21 9.00 11.88
N ASP A 320 -16.58 9.37 10.65
CA ASP A 320 -15.62 9.80 9.62
C ASP A 320 -14.84 11.03 10.08
N TRP A 321 -15.55 12.03 10.60
CA TRP A 321 -14.93 13.23 11.17
C TRP A 321 -14.05 12.90 12.38
N SER A 322 -14.46 11.96 13.22
CA SER A 322 -13.65 11.49 14.35
C SER A 322 -12.36 10.83 13.88
N GLY A 323 -12.45 9.97 12.86
CA GLY A 323 -11.31 9.32 12.21
C GLY A 323 -10.33 10.33 11.62
N LEU A 324 -10.83 11.31 10.84
CA LEU A 324 -10.02 12.38 10.24
C LEU A 324 -9.30 13.22 11.29
N ARG A 325 -9.99 13.64 12.36
CA ARG A 325 -9.36 14.37 13.48
C ARG A 325 -8.29 13.55 14.18
N GLY A 326 -8.58 12.27 14.41
CA GLY A 326 -7.62 11.35 15.01
C GLY A 326 -6.37 11.19 14.15
N ALA A 327 -6.54 11.03 12.83
CA ALA A 327 -5.43 10.95 11.88
C ALA A 327 -4.62 12.24 11.85
N HIS A 328 -5.29 13.40 11.83
CA HIS A 328 -4.66 14.72 11.87
C HIS A 328 -3.77 14.89 13.10
N ARG A 329 -4.32 14.71 14.31
CA ARG A 329 -3.57 14.85 15.57
C ARG A 329 -2.35 13.94 15.68
N ARG A 330 -2.40 12.75 15.06
CA ARG A 330 -1.29 11.79 15.07
C ARG A 330 -0.21 12.07 14.04
N SER A 331 -0.54 12.75 12.94
CA SER A 331 0.32 12.80 11.75
C SER A 331 0.74 14.20 11.30
N VAL A 332 0.12 15.26 11.82
CA VAL A 332 0.43 16.64 11.44
C VAL A 332 0.94 17.38 12.66
N THR A 333 2.24 17.64 12.70
CA THR A 333 2.93 18.32 13.81
C THR A 333 3.26 19.78 13.53
N ALA A 334 3.01 20.27 12.32
CA ALA A 334 3.35 21.64 11.95
C ALA A 334 2.39 22.68 12.55
N PRO A 335 2.83 23.95 12.67
CA PRO A 335 1.99 25.04 13.14
C PRO A 335 0.70 25.18 12.33
N VAL A 336 -0.39 25.57 13.01
CA VAL A 336 -1.72 25.77 12.40
C VAL A 336 -1.67 26.75 11.23
N ASP A 337 -0.89 27.83 11.33
CA ASP A 337 -0.73 28.81 10.24
C ASP A 337 -0.22 28.16 8.96
N ARG A 338 0.79 27.29 9.05
CA ARG A 338 1.32 26.54 7.90
C ARG A 338 0.27 25.61 7.27
N GLN A 339 -0.62 25.05 8.10
CA GLN A 339 -1.70 24.21 7.60
C GLN A 339 -2.76 25.05 6.87
N HIS A 340 -3.09 26.23 7.39
CA HIS A 340 -3.98 27.18 6.73
C HIS A 340 -3.39 27.74 5.43
N GLU A 341 -2.09 28.04 5.39
CA GLU A 341 -1.39 28.43 4.16
C GLU A 341 -1.61 27.39 3.05
N PHE A 342 -1.43 26.10 3.35
CA PHE A 342 -1.70 25.06 2.36
C PHE A 342 -3.18 24.98 1.97
N ALA A 343 -4.11 25.05 2.93
CA ALA A 343 -5.54 25.02 2.65
C ALA A 343 -5.97 26.16 1.71
N ASP A 344 -5.36 27.34 1.84
CA ASP A 344 -5.68 28.52 1.05
C ASP A 344 -5.24 28.40 -0.42
N LEU A 345 -4.27 27.54 -0.72
CA LEU A 345 -3.85 27.22 -2.08
C LEU A 345 -4.87 26.36 -2.85
N LEU A 346 -5.81 25.72 -2.15
CA LEU A 346 -6.81 24.85 -2.78
C LEU A 346 -8.06 25.63 -3.19
N PRO A 347 -8.75 25.21 -4.27
CA PRO A 347 -10.09 25.70 -4.58
C PRO A 347 -11.12 25.17 -3.58
N GLU A 348 -12.33 25.72 -3.64
CA GLU A 348 -13.49 25.05 -3.05
C GLU A 348 -13.80 23.77 -3.83
N PRO A 349 -14.31 22.71 -3.19
CA PRO A 349 -14.71 22.67 -1.78
C PRO A 349 -13.54 22.30 -0.83
N GLY A 350 -12.36 21.97 -1.38
CA GLY A 350 -11.22 21.46 -0.61
C GLY A 350 -10.68 22.40 0.47
N ARG A 351 -10.65 23.72 0.19
CA ARG A 351 -10.26 24.75 1.18
C ARG A 351 -11.16 24.73 2.41
N SER A 352 -12.48 24.79 2.23
CA SER A 352 -13.45 24.81 3.33
C SER A 352 -13.31 23.56 4.22
N PHE A 353 -13.13 22.39 3.61
CA PHE A 353 -12.91 21.16 4.37
C PHE A 353 -11.64 21.18 5.21
N LEU A 354 -10.50 21.55 4.62
CA LEU A 354 -9.25 21.54 5.40
C LEU A 354 -9.32 22.56 6.54
N ARG A 355 -9.88 23.76 6.31
CA ARG A 355 -10.11 24.74 7.39
C ARG A 355 -11.02 24.18 8.49
N THR A 356 -12.07 23.47 8.13
CA THR A 356 -12.98 22.81 9.08
C THR A 356 -12.26 21.71 9.87
N LEU A 357 -11.46 20.87 9.21
CA LEU A 357 -10.68 19.82 9.85
C LEU A 357 -9.65 20.41 10.82
N ILE A 358 -8.89 21.40 10.39
CA ILE A 358 -7.86 22.10 11.20
C ILE A 358 -8.51 22.75 12.44
N GLY A 359 -9.60 23.48 12.24
CA GLY A 359 -10.31 24.17 13.33
C GLY A 359 -10.98 23.22 14.32
N ARG A 360 -11.38 22.01 13.90
CA ARG A 360 -11.92 20.97 14.78
C ARG A 360 -10.85 20.09 15.43
N ALA A 361 -9.62 20.11 14.92
CA ALA A 361 -8.52 19.31 15.44
C ALA A 361 -7.71 20.05 16.51
N SER A 362 -7.59 21.37 16.35
CA SER A 362 -7.09 22.35 17.34
C SER A 362 -8.01 22.38 18.56
#